data_AF-A0A0C2B6R4-F1
#
_entry.id   AF-A0A0C2B6R4-F1
#
_cell.length_a   1.000
_cell.length_b   1.000
_cell.length_c   1.000
_cell.angle_alpha   90.00
_cell.angle_beta   90.00
_cell.angle_gamma   90.00
#
_symmetry.space_group_name_H-M   'P 1'
#
loop_
_entity.id
_entity.type
_entity.pdbx_description
1 polymer ?
#
loop_
_entity_poly.entity_id
_entity_poly.type
_entity_poly.pdbx_seq_one_letter_code
_entity_poly.pdbx_strand_id
1 'polypeptide(L)'
;MTGRTPPPQPFRWTLSAHGGARPDTIGSLTEGHDDTRPGAWFLGELTACTAKVLARSDGADLRFLGRSLDSMYDLLTGALEHRTHRDALRRLPVSCPDDSRWSAAELRRFREHLAAAGLEPYALARRKRPLALVDVVAYGRSFGTLHRVLAAWIEESREPWPVIRRKLRYIGVTSRGSTSPHHWRWQQAPESAWVRTLPAGSVRNVSLEYRMWTLLADAQPKVTRSFPHRHWFAEGAGRPEHHDGLGPALAMARALVEAGRSRAVREELIRLMAREPGFGGREQRALALALRPGLHKS
;
A
#
# COMPACT_ATOMS: atom_id res chain seq x y z
N MET A 1 9.64 24.09 10.00
CA MET A 1 8.69 22.97 10.06
C MET A 1 8.39 22.71 11.53
N THR A 2 7.26 23.20 12.03
CA THR A 2 6.78 22.84 13.37
C THR A 2 6.54 21.33 13.38
N GLY A 3 7.17 20.63 14.33
CA GLY A 3 7.07 19.18 14.50
C GLY A 3 5.66 18.81 14.91
N ARG A 4 4.77 18.68 13.92
CA ARG A 4 3.37 18.29 14.14
C ARG A 4 3.35 16.80 14.46
N THR A 5 2.89 16.45 15.65
CA THR A 5 2.68 15.06 16.05
C THR A 5 1.81 14.37 14.99
N PRO A 6 2.22 13.18 14.48
CA PRO A 6 1.40 12.45 13.52
C PRO A 6 0.04 12.12 14.14
N PRO A 7 -1.04 12.05 13.34
CA PRO A 7 -2.34 11.64 13.85
C PRO A 7 -2.28 10.21 14.42
N PRO A 8 -3.15 9.83 15.36
CA PRO A 8 -3.16 8.48 15.93
C PRO A 8 -3.25 7.41 14.84
N GLN A 9 -2.31 6.48 14.76
CA GLN A 9 -2.34 5.38 13.79
C GLN A 9 -2.52 4.06 14.52
N PRO A 10 -3.19 3.05 13.93
CA PRO A 10 -3.25 1.72 14.50
C PRO A 10 -1.83 1.16 14.63
N PHE A 11 -1.47 0.77 15.85
CA PHE A 11 -0.16 0.21 16.18
C PHE A 11 0.16 -0.98 15.27
N ARG A 12 1.40 -1.05 14.80
CA ARG A 12 1.91 -2.21 14.06
C ARG A 12 3.36 -2.43 14.44
N TRP A 13 3.70 -3.67 14.75
CA TRP A 13 5.08 -4.11 14.90
C TRP A 13 5.90 -3.83 13.62
N THR A 14 7.10 -3.31 13.82
CA THR A 14 8.13 -3.15 12.79
C THR A 14 8.88 -4.46 12.65
N LEU A 15 8.61 -5.24 11.61
CA LEU A 15 9.21 -6.58 11.43
C LEU A 15 10.48 -6.58 10.54
N SER A 16 10.83 -5.43 9.98
CA SER A 16 11.98 -5.26 9.07
C SER A 16 12.76 -3.99 9.41
N ALA A 17 14.04 -3.97 9.06
CA ALA A 17 14.88 -2.79 9.12
C ALA A 17 14.61 -1.78 7.98
N HIS A 18 13.64 -2.04 7.10
CA HIS A 18 13.24 -1.09 6.08
C HIS A 18 12.83 0.24 6.72
N GLY A 19 13.30 1.35 6.16
CA GLY A 19 13.10 2.66 6.78
C GLY A 19 14.08 3.00 7.91
N GLY A 20 15.01 2.10 8.24
CA GLY A 20 16.11 2.32 9.18
C GLY A 20 15.73 2.24 10.66
N ALA A 21 14.55 1.70 10.99
CA ALA A 21 14.17 1.38 12.35
C ALA A 21 14.68 -0.02 12.73
N ARG A 22 14.97 -0.25 14.02
CA ARG A 22 15.28 -1.60 14.52
C ARG A 22 13.99 -2.44 14.48
N PRO A 23 14.02 -3.69 13.97
CA PRO A 23 12.88 -4.59 14.09
C PRO A 23 12.49 -4.83 15.55
N ASP A 24 11.19 -4.86 15.81
CA ASP A 24 10.63 -5.16 17.12
C ASP A 24 10.83 -6.63 17.49
N THR A 25 11.07 -6.90 18.77
CA THR A 25 11.08 -8.25 19.31
C THR A 25 9.63 -8.67 19.62
N ILE A 26 9.15 -9.71 18.93
CA ILE A 26 7.77 -10.20 19.09
C ILE A 26 7.61 -11.30 20.15
N GLY A 27 8.70 -11.84 20.70
CA GLY A 27 8.68 -12.87 21.74
C GLY A 27 7.84 -14.10 21.35
N SER A 28 7.03 -14.59 22.29
CA SER A 28 6.15 -15.75 22.15
C SER A 28 4.83 -15.47 21.42
N LEU A 29 4.59 -14.25 20.92
CA LEU A 29 3.31 -13.87 20.29
C LEU A 29 2.95 -14.70 19.06
N THR A 30 3.91 -15.42 18.47
CA THR A 30 3.72 -16.30 17.30
C THR A 30 3.80 -17.78 17.63
N GLU A 31 4.03 -18.16 18.89
CA GLU A 31 4.14 -19.57 19.28
C GLU A 31 2.82 -20.30 19.02
N GLY A 32 2.90 -21.53 18.50
CA GLY A 32 1.73 -22.34 18.14
C GLY A 32 1.05 -21.94 16.82
N HIS A 33 1.64 -21.02 16.05
CA HIS A 33 1.07 -20.54 14.77
C HIS A 33 1.96 -20.81 13.56
N ASP A 34 2.85 -21.81 13.59
CA ASP A 34 3.74 -22.12 12.47
C ASP A 34 2.99 -22.55 11.19
N ASP A 35 1.81 -23.15 11.33
CA ASP A 35 0.95 -23.55 10.20
C ASP A 35 0.38 -22.35 9.42
N THR A 36 0.54 -21.14 9.95
CA THR A 36 0.06 -19.90 9.32
C THR A 36 1.08 -19.33 8.33
N ARG A 37 2.23 -19.99 8.15
CA ARG A 37 3.21 -19.61 7.11
C ARG A 37 2.57 -19.67 5.72
N PRO A 38 2.93 -18.75 4.82
CA PRO A 38 2.38 -18.74 3.48
C PRO A 38 2.80 -20.01 2.73
N GLY A 39 1.82 -20.84 2.35
CA GLY A 39 2.06 -21.96 1.44
C GLY A 39 2.56 -21.48 0.07
N ALA A 40 3.17 -22.39 -0.70
CA ALA A 40 3.80 -22.07 -1.99
C ALA A 40 2.84 -21.37 -2.97
N TRP A 41 1.58 -21.80 -3.02
CA TRP A 41 0.55 -21.16 -3.84
C TRP A 41 0.32 -19.68 -3.45
N PHE A 42 0.13 -19.39 -2.17
CA PHE A 42 -0.12 -18.03 -1.67
C PHE A 42 1.08 -17.13 -1.98
N LEU A 43 2.29 -17.59 -1.67
CA LEU A 43 3.51 -16.82 -1.89
C LEU A 43 3.75 -16.56 -3.38
N GLY A 44 3.50 -17.55 -4.24
CA GLY A 44 3.60 -17.42 -5.70
C GLY A 44 2.64 -16.36 -6.26
N GLU A 45 1.35 -16.44 -5.91
CA GLU A 45 0.34 -15.47 -6.34
C GLU A 45 0.63 -14.06 -5.80
N LEU A 46 1.03 -13.95 -4.52
CA LEU A 46 1.38 -12.66 -3.92
C LEU A 46 2.62 -12.06 -4.59
N THR A 47 3.66 -12.86 -4.87
CA THR A 47 4.88 -12.42 -5.53
C THR A 47 4.58 -11.92 -6.94
N ALA A 48 3.77 -12.67 -7.69
CA ALA A 48 3.36 -12.27 -9.03
C ALA A 48 2.54 -10.98 -9.03
N CYS A 49 1.57 -10.84 -8.12
CA CYS A 49 0.79 -9.62 -7.97
C CYS A 49 1.69 -8.43 -7.59
N THR A 50 2.60 -8.63 -6.64
CA THR A 50 3.55 -7.62 -6.17
C THR A 50 4.44 -7.14 -7.30
N ALA A 51 5.01 -8.04 -8.11
CA ALA A 51 5.81 -7.68 -9.26
C ALA A 51 5.06 -6.79 -10.25
N LYS A 52 3.78 -7.08 -10.51
CA LYS A 52 2.92 -6.27 -11.37
C LYS A 52 2.65 -4.88 -10.78
N VAL A 53 2.38 -4.80 -9.47
CA VAL A 53 2.23 -3.52 -8.77
C VAL A 53 3.51 -2.70 -8.88
N LEU A 54 4.68 -3.30 -8.65
CA LEU A 54 5.97 -2.62 -8.78
C LEU A 54 6.26 -2.15 -10.20
N ALA A 55 6.00 -2.98 -11.22
CA ALA A 55 6.19 -2.58 -12.62
C ALA A 55 5.24 -1.45 -13.01
N ARG A 56 3.96 -1.56 -12.64
CA ARG A 56 2.92 -0.58 -12.99
C ARG A 56 2.99 0.69 -12.15
N SER A 57 3.65 0.67 -11.00
CA SER A 57 3.93 1.87 -10.22
C SER A 57 4.95 2.77 -10.87
N ASP A 58 5.71 2.30 -11.88
CA ASP A 58 6.66 3.09 -12.68
C ASP A 58 7.60 3.91 -11.76
N GLY A 59 8.10 3.25 -10.71
CA GLY A 59 9.03 3.86 -9.75
C GLY A 59 8.42 4.76 -8.69
N ALA A 60 7.10 4.88 -8.61
CA ALA A 60 6.46 5.69 -7.59
C ALA A 60 6.73 5.17 -6.17
N ASP A 61 6.72 6.08 -5.20
CA ASP A 61 6.67 5.71 -3.79
C ASP A 61 5.28 5.16 -3.47
N LEU A 62 5.20 4.00 -2.82
CA LEU A 62 3.94 3.28 -2.61
C LEU A 62 3.30 3.66 -1.27
N ARG A 63 1.99 3.88 -1.31
CA ARG A 63 1.12 4.09 -0.15
C ARG A 63 0.02 3.05 -0.16
N PHE A 64 0.09 2.12 0.78
CA PHE A 64 -0.90 1.04 0.92
C PHE A 64 -2.10 1.57 1.68
N LEU A 65 -3.23 1.72 0.99
CA LEU A 65 -4.47 2.21 1.58
C LEU A 65 -5.15 1.07 2.34
N GLY A 66 -5.61 1.36 3.56
CA GLY A 66 -6.23 0.36 4.43
C GLY A 66 -5.23 -0.72 4.86
N ARG A 67 -5.74 -1.96 4.95
CA ARG A 67 -5.01 -3.13 5.48
C ARG A 67 -5.09 -4.37 4.60
N SER A 68 -5.81 -4.30 3.47
CA SER A 68 -6.06 -5.46 2.61
C SER A 68 -4.76 -5.97 1.98
N LEU A 69 -3.84 -5.07 1.64
CA LEU A 69 -2.52 -5.38 1.08
C LEU A 69 -1.38 -5.36 2.12
N ASP A 70 -1.68 -5.52 3.42
CA ASP A 70 -0.63 -5.61 4.44
C ASP A 70 0.38 -6.74 4.13
N SER A 71 -0.06 -7.88 3.58
CA SER A 71 0.86 -8.94 3.15
C SER A 71 1.82 -8.53 2.03
N MET A 72 1.36 -7.72 1.07
CA MET A 72 2.23 -7.18 0.03
C MET A 72 3.21 -6.17 0.63
N TYR A 73 2.75 -5.35 1.56
CA TYR A 73 3.61 -4.43 2.30
C TYR A 73 4.70 -5.18 3.07
N ASP A 74 4.36 -6.22 3.83
CA ASP A 74 5.31 -7.02 4.61
C ASP A 74 6.32 -7.75 3.70
N LEU A 75 5.88 -8.31 2.57
CA LEU A 75 6.78 -8.90 1.58
C LEU A 75 7.79 -7.86 1.05
N LEU A 76 7.31 -6.66 0.72
CA LEU A 76 8.12 -5.60 0.14
C LEU A 76 9.09 -4.95 1.14
N THR A 77 8.72 -4.84 2.42
CA THR A 77 9.64 -4.31 3.43
C THR A 77 10.83 -5.25 3.64
N GLY A 78 10.63 -6.57 3.58
CA GLY A 78 11.72 -7.54 3.51
C GLY A 78 12.53 -7.45 2.20
N ALA A 79 11.85 -7.33 1.05
CA ALA A 79 12.51 -7.27 -0.26
C ALA A 79 13.34 -6.00 -0.48
N LEU A 80 12.96 -4.89 0.15
CA LEU A 80 13.58 -3.57 -0.02
C LEU A 80 14.29 -3.10 1.26
N GLU A 81 14.61 -4.01 2.17
CA GLU A 81 15.24 -3.69 3.46
C GLU A 81 16.58 -2.96 3.30
N HIS A 82 17.38 -3.34 2.30
CA HIS A 82 18.69 -2.71 2.02
C HIS A 82 18.59 -1.36 1.31
N ARG A 83 17.39 -0.93 0.91
CA ARG A 83 17.21 0.34 0.22
C ARG A 83 17.25 1.49 1.23
N THR A 84 18.12 2.45 1.00
CA THR A 84 18.27 3.65 1.86
C THR A 84 17.11 4.64 1.75
N HIS A 85 16.25 4.50 0.74
CA HIS A 85 15.11 5.39 0.52
C HIS A 85 13.95 5.05 1.47
N ARG A 86 13.98 5.64 2.67
CA ARG A 86 13.01 5.41 3.76
C ARG A 86 11.55 5.67 3.36
N ASP A 87 11.31 6.53 2.37
CA ASP A 87 9.94 6.92 1.97
C ASP A 87 9.35 6.07 0.84
N ALA A 88 10.05 5.02 0.40
CA ALA A 88 9.63 4.21 -0.74
C ALA A 88 8.32 3.46 -0.48
N LEU A 89 8.10 3.02 0.77
CA LEU A 89 6.91 2.28 1.19
C LEU A 89 6.36 2.92 2.46
N ARG A 90 5.07 3.23 2.49
CA ARG A 90 4.37 3.57 3.74
C ARG A 90 2.95 3.02 3.70
N ARG A 91 2.36 2.83 4.88
CA ARG A 91 0.93 2.54 5.04
C ARG A 91 0.13 3.84 5.14
N LEU A 92 -1.11 3.79 4.69
CA LEU A 92 -2.18 4.74 4.98
C LEU A 92 -3.35 3.91 5.54
N PRO A 93 -3.26 3.47 6.81
CA PRO A 93 -4.14 2.45 7.37
C PRO A 93 -5.46 3.07 7.84
N VAL A 94 -6.19 3.72 6.94
CA VAL A 94 -7.51 4.31 7.17
C VAL A 94 -8.55 3.60 6.30
N SER A 95 -9.76 3.45 6.83
CA SER A 95 -10.92 2.98 6.06
C SER A 95 -11.84 4.16 5.76
N CYS A 96 -12.04 4.46 4.48
CA CYS A 96 -12.76 5.65 4.02
C CYS A 96 -13.67 5.39 2.81
N PRO A 97 -14.57 4.38 2.85
CA PRO A 97 -15.43 4.10 1.70
C PRO A 97 -16.45 5.22 1.41
N ASP A 98 -16.72 6.09 2.39
CA ASP A 98 -17.70 7.16 2.27
C ASP A 98 -17.35 8.32 3.22
N ASP A 99 -17.45 9.55 2.72
CA ASP A 99 -17.25 10.82 3.41
C ASP A 99 -18.55 11.61 3.65
N SER A 100 -19.71 11.11 3.20
CA SER A 100 -21.00 11.83 3.25
C SER A 100 -21.45 12.27 4.65
N ARG A 101 -20.92 11.62 5.70
CA ARG A 101 -21.28 11.87 7.11
C ARG A 101 -20.15 12.45 7.95
N TRP A 102 -19.01 12.81 7.35
CA TRP A 102 -17.89 13.33 8.14
C TRP A 102 -18.17 14.75 8.62
N SER A 103 -17.96 14.97 9.91
CA SER A 103 -17.83 16.29 10.50
C SER A 103 -16.60 17.03 9.96
N ALA A 104 -16.56 18.34 10.15
CA ALA A 104 -15.37 19.13 9.83
C ALA A 104 -14.13 18.67 10.61
N ALA A 105 -14.30 18.15 11.83
CA ALA A 105 -13.21 17.58 12.61
C ALA A 105 -12.65 16.31 11.98
N GLU A 106 -13.52 15.39 11.54
CA GLU A 106 -13.12 14.14 10.86
C GLU A 106 -12.46 14.42 9.52
N LEU A 107 -12.96 15.39 8.74
CA LEU A 107 -12.32 15.82 7.51
C LEU A 107 -10.90 16.34 7.75
N ARG A 108 -10.73 17.21 8.76
CA ARG A 108 -9.39 17.69 9.17
C ARG A 108 -8.48 16.54 9.61
N ARG A 109 -9.00 15.62 10.41
CA ARG A 109 -8.24 14.45 10.88
C ARG A 109 -7.84 13.54 9.72
N PHE A 110 -8.71 13.34 8.73
CA PHE A 110 -8.36 12.60 7.52
C PHE A 110 -7.22 13.28 6.75
N ARG A 111 -7.27 14.62 6.57
CA ARG A 111 -6.17 15.37 5.94
C ARG A 111 -4.85 15.21 6.69
N GLU A 112 -4.87 15.11 8.02
CA GLU A 112 -3.67 14.80 8.80
C GLU A 112 -3.11 13.40 8.51
N HIS A 113 -3.98 12.39 8.35
CA HIS A 113 -3.55 11.06 7.93
C HIS A 113 -2.95 11.07 6.52
N LEU A 114 -3.56 11.80 5.59
CA LEU A 114 -3.03 12.02 4.25
C LEU A 114 -1.66 12.71 4.31
N ALA A 115 -1.51 13.78 5.11
CA ALA A 115 -0.25 14.48 5.31
C ALA A 115 0.86 13.55 5.83
N ALA A 116 0.55 12.73 6.85
CA ALA A 116 1.48 11.75 7.41
C ALA A 116 1.91 10.67 6.39
N ALA A 117 1.03 10.34 5.43
CA ALA A 117 1.34 9.48 4.29
C ALA A 117 2.06 10.22 3.15
N GLY A 118 2.33 11.52 3.29
CA GLY A 118 3.02 12.35 2.30
C GLY A 118 2.12 12.85 1.17
N LEU A 119 0.80 12.91 1.37
CA LEU A 119 -0.20 13.42 0.42
C LEU A 119 -0.59 14.87 0.71
N GLU A 120 0.14 15.59 1.56
CA GLU A 120 -0.07 17.02 1.76
C GLU A 120 0.14 17.78 0.42
N PRO A 121 -0.76 18.70 0.02
CA PRO A 121 -0.68 19.42 -1.26
C PRO A 121 0.67 20.09 -1.51
N TYR A 122 1.20 20.82 -0.51
CA TYR A 122 2.50 21.50 -0.60
C TYR A 122 3.65 20.52 -0.91
N ALA A 123 3.65 19.37 -0.22
CA ALA A 123 4.64 18.31 -0.43
C ALA A 123 4.45 17.60 -1.77
N LEU A 124 3.21 17.36 -2.21
CA LEU A 124 2.90 16.79 -3.51
C LEU A 124 3.39 17.68 -4.66
N ALA A 125 3.20 19.00 -4.56
CA ALA A 125 3.64 19.94 -5.59
C ALA A 125 5.16 19.89 -5.80
N ARG A 126 5.93 19.65 -4.73
CA ARG A 126 7.40 19.76 -4.72
C ARG A 126 8.15 18.43 -4.77
N ARG A 127 7.48 17.29 -4.54
CA ARG A 127 8.14 15.98 -4.59
C ARG A 127 8.73 15.70 -5.98
N LYS A 128 9.89 15.04 -6.01
CA LYS A 128 10.56 14.63 -7.26
C LYS A 128 9.93 13.38 -7.86
N ARG A 129 9.56 12.41 -7.02
CA ARG A 129 9.03 11.11 -7.43
C ARG A 129 7.51 11.07 -7.29
N PRO A 130 6.79 10.41 -8.23
CA PRO A 130 5.37 10.16 -8.08
C PRO A 130 5.07 9.32 -6.84
N LEU A 131 3.83 9.40 -6.38
CA LEU A 131 3.28 8.60 -5.29
C LEU A 131 2.14 7.75 -5.86
N ALA A 132 2.17 6.45 -5.60
CA ALA A 132 1.13 5.51 -5.98
C ALA A 132 0.35 5.03 -4.76
N LEU A 133 -0.96 5.25 -4.78
CA LEU A 133 -1.91 4.65 -3.87
C LEU A 133 -2.24 3.23 -4.35
N VAL A 134 -2.12 2.25 -3.46
CA VAL A 134 -2.31 0.83 -3.79
C VAL A 134 -3.34 0.23 -2.84
N ASP A 135 -4.35 -0.45 -3.37
CA ASP A 135 -5.40 -1.09 -2.58
C ASP A 135 -5.98 -2.33 -3.31
N VAL A 136 -6.66 -3.21 -2.56
CA VAL A 136 -7.58 -4.21 -3.11
C VAL A 136 -8.91 -3.53 -3.43
N VAL A 137 -9.37 -3.64 -4.67
CA VAL A 137 -10.50 -2.85 -5.16
C VAL A 137 -11.63 -3.72 -5.66
N ALA A 138 -12.79 -3.60 -5.01
CA ALA A 138 -14.08 -4.06 -5.52
C ALA A 138 -14.78 -2.95 -6.32
N TYR A 139 -15.09 -1.82 -5.65
CA TYR A 139 -15.88 -0.72 -6.23
C TYR A 139 -15.14 0.62 -6.34
N GLY A 140 -13.93 0.73 -5.79
CA GLY A 140 -13.12 1.97 -5.88
C GLY A 140 -13.53 3.10 -4.93
N ARG A 141 -14.48 2.84 -4.03
CA ARG A 141 -15.03 3.84 -3.09
C ARG A 141 -13.96 4.58 -2.27
N SER A 142 -13.04 3.86 -1.64
CA SER A 142 -11.96 4.46 -0.84
C SER A 142 -11.04 5.37 -1.67
N PHE A 143 -10.72 4.99 -2.92
CA PHE A 143 -9.98 5.85 -3.82
C PHE A 143 -10.77 7.10 -4.22
N GLY A 144 -12.07 6.96 -4.48
CA GLY A 144 -12.94 8.10 -4.78
C GLY A 144 -13.03 9.10 -3.63
N THR A 145 -13.29 8.63 -2.42
CA THR A 145 -13.32 9.46 -1.21
C THR A 145 -12.00 10.17 -0.98
N LEU A 146 -10.89 9.43 -1.02
CA LEU A 146 -9.56 10.02 -0.86
C LEU A 146 -9.29 11.08 -1.92
N HIS A 147 -9.57 10.79 -3.20
CA HIS A 147 -9.34 11.73 -4.28
C HIS A 147 -10.17 13.00 -4.15
N ARG A 148 -11.46 12.90 -3.81
CA ARG A 148 -12.33 14.07 -3.59
C ARG A 148 -11.77 14.98 -2.51
N VAL A 149 -11.45 14.41 -1.35
CA VAL A 149 -10.91 15.20 -0.23
C VAL A 149 -9.57 15.83 -0.59
N LEU A 150 -8.71 15.09 -1.29
CA LEU A 150 -7.41 15.59 -1.72
C LEU A 150 -7.55 16.71 -2.76
N ALA A 151 -8.44 16.57 -3.74
CA ALA A 151 -8.67 17.58 -4.77
C ALA A 151 -9.19 18.89 -4.16
N ALA A 152 -10.19 18.81 -3.27
CA ALA A 152 -10.69 19.97 -2.53
C ALA A 152 -9.58 20.62 -1.69
N TRP A 153 -8.75 19.82 -1.02
CA TRP A 153 -7.64 20.36 -0.22
C TRP A 153 -6.56 21.03 -1.08
N ILE A 154 -6.27 20.50 -2.27
CA ILE A 154 -5.33 21.12 -3.23
C ILE A 154 -5.86 22.47 -3.70
N GLU A 155 -7.15 22.54 -4.03
CA GLU A 155 -7.82 23.76 -4.45
C GLU A 155 -7.81 24.82 -3.35
N GLU A 156 -8.21 24.46 -2.13
CA GLU A 156 -8.17 25.33 -0.95
C GLU A 156 -6.76 25.84 -0.64
N SER A 157 -5.75 24.98 -0.80
CA SER A 157 -4.34 25.34 -0.56
C SER A 157 -3.71 26.14 -1.72
N ARG A 158 -4.44 26.33 -2.83
CA ARG A 158 -3.96 26.97 -4.07
C ARG A 158 -2.66 26.36 -4.61
N GLU A 159 -2.47 25.05 -4.41
CA GLU A 159 -1.32 24.34 -4.95
C GLU A 159 -1.56 23.94 -6.42
N PRO A 160 -0.52 23.84 -7.26
CA PRO A 160 -0.67 23.70 -8.70
C PRO A 160 -1.18 22.30 -9.08
N TRP A 161 -2.50 22.16 -9.27
CA TRP A 161 -3.13 20.93 -9.71
C TRP A 161 -2.49 20.29 -10.97
N PRO A 162 -2.13 21.05 -12.04
CA PRO A 162 -1.47 20.47 -13.22
C PRO A 162 -0.15 19.75 -12.92
N VAL A 163 0.56 20.19 -11.88
CA VAL A 163 1.81 19.56 -11.41
C VAL A 163 1.48 18.34 -10.55
N ILE A 164 0.57 18.49 -9.58
CA ILE A 164 0.23 17.43 -8.62
C ILE A 164 -0.39 16.22 -9.32
N ARG A 165 -1.32 16.42 -10.26
CA ARG A 165 -2.02 15.31 -10.95
C ARG A 165 -1.09 14.38 -11.72
N ARG A 166 0.09 14.85 -12.14
CA ARG A 166 1.11 14.06 -12.83
C ARG A 166 1.95 13.20 -11.85
N LYS A 167 1.85 13.49 -10.55
CA LYS A 167 2.58 12.82 -9.48
C LYS A 167 1.70 11.86 -8.67
N LEU A 168 0.40 11.77 -8.97
CA LEU A 168 -0.52 10.85 -8.33
C LEU A 168 -0.76 9.65 -9.23
N ARG A 169 -0.70 8.45 -8.64
CA ARG A 169 -1.04 7.19 -9.30
C ARG A 169 -1.96 6.38 -8.40
N TYR A 170 -2.83 5.59 -9.00
CA TYR A 170 -3.75 4.69 -8.32
C TYR A 170 -3.61 3.30 -8.94
N ILE A 171 -3.30 2.31 -8.11
CA ILE A 171 -3.12 0.93 -8.52
C ILE A 171 -4.15 0.09 -7.77
N GLY A 172 -5.20 -0.33 -8.48
CA GLY A 172 -6.23 -1.21 -7.93
C GLY A 172 -5.90 -2.67 -8.17
N VAL A 173 -5.73 -3.46 -7.11
CA VAL A 173 -5.66 -4.92 -7.19
C VAL A 173 -7.10 -5.44 -7.27
N THR A 174 -7.52 -5.88 -8.45
CA THR A 174 -8.90 -6.30 -8.73
C THR A 174 -8.98 -7.81 -8.87
N SER A 175 -10.15 -8.39 -8.58
CA SER A 175 -10.40 -9.78 -8.94
C SER A 175 -10.23 -9.95 -10.45
N ARG A 176 -9.64 -11.07 -10.87
CA ARG A 176 -9.48 -11.45 -12.26
C ARG A 176 -10.85 -11.82 -12.83
N GLY A 177 -11.40 -10.89 -13.60
CA GLY A 177 -12.59 -11.13 -14.42
C GLY A 177 -12.24 -11.34 -15.90
N SER A 178 -13.25 -11.23 -16.75
CA SER A 178 -13.11 -11.35 -18.21
C SER A 178 -12.19 -10.28 -18.78
N THR A 179 -11.42 -10.63 -19.82
CA THR A 179 -10.56 -9.70 -20.57
C THR A 179 -11.33 -8.87 -21.60
N SER A 180 -12.64 -9.08 -21.74
CA SER A 180 -13.49 -8.34 -22.68
C SER A 180 -13.42 -6.82 -22.48
N PRO A 181 -13.40 -6.01 -23.55
CA PRO A 181 -13.47 -4.56 -23.44
C PRO A 181 -14.78 -4.06 -22.80
N HIS A 182 -15.84 -4.87 -22.83
CA HIS A 182 -17.13 -4.60 -22.17
C HIS A 182 -17.16 -5.03 -20.71
N HIS A 183 -16.10 -5.65 -20.19
CA HIS A 183 -16.04 -6.04 -18.80
C HIS A 183 -15.97 -4.78 -17.92
N TRP A 184 -16.95 -4.63 -17.04
CA TRP A 184 -17.05 -3.51 -16.12
C TRP A 184 -15.79 -3.40 -15.26
N ARG A 185 -15.30 -2.18 -15.11
CA ARG A 185 -14.17 -1.85 -14.22
C ARG A 185 -14.61 -0.78 -13.24
N TRP A 186 -14.13 -0.86 -12.00
CA TRP A 186 -14.45 0.12 -10.95
C TRP A 186 -14.18 1.57 -11.37
N GLN A 187 -13.16 1.82 -12.20
CA GLN A 187 -12.83 3.16 -12.72
C GLN A 187 -13.83 3.72 -13.76
N GLN A 188 -14.75 2.89 -14.27
CA GLN A 188 -15.81 3.27 -15.21
C GLN A 188 -17.11 3.65 -14.51
N ALA A 189 -17.24 3.35 -13.21
CA ALA A 189 -18.43 3.68 -12.45
C ALA A 189 -18.64 5.22 -12.41
N PRO A 190 -19.89 5.73 -12.41
CA PRO A 190 -20.17 7.16 -12.38
C PRO A 190 -19.46 7.90 -11.24
N GLU A 191 -19.37 7.28 -10.06
CA GLU A 191 -18.67 7.78 -8.87
C GLU A 191 -17.14 7.90 -9.06
N SER A 192 -16.59 7.23 -10.08
CA SER A 192 -15.18 7.26 -10.47
C SER A 192 -14.88 8.28 -11.57
N ALA A 193 -15.78 9.22 -11.87
CA ALA A 193 -15.58 10.28 -12.87
C ALA A 193 -14.26 11.07 -12.67
N TRP A 194 -13.78 11.15 -11.43
CA TRP A 194 -12.51 11.77 -11.06
C TRP A 194 -11.29 11.15 -11.76
N VAL A 195 -11.35 9.88 -12.20
CA VAL A 195 -10.25 9.23 -12.92
C VAL A 195 -9.87 10.02 -14.18
N ARG A 196 -10.84 10.71 -14.81
CA ARG A 196 -10.62 11.55 -16.01
C ARG A 196 -9.87 12.85 -15.72
N THR A 197 -9.72 13.25 -14.46
CA THR A 197 -8.95 14.44 -14.07
C THR A 197 -7.44 14.18 -14.09
N LEU A 198 -7.04 12.90 -14.13
CA LEU A 198 -5.65 12.46 -14.12
C LEU A 198 -5.12 12.19 -15.54
N PRO A 199 -3.80 12.27 -15.78
CA PRO A 199 -3.20 11.82 -17.01
C PRO A 199 -3.49 10.33 -17.31
N ALA A 200 -3.56 9.98 -18.59
CA ALA A 200 -3.71 8.60 -19.03
C ALA A 200 -2.65 7.69 -18.39
N GLY A 201 -3.08 6.51 -17.94
CA GLY A 201 -2.20 5.54 -17.29
C GLY A 201 -1.85 5.85 -15.82
N SER A 202 -2.39 6.92 -15.22
CA SER A 202 -2.23 7.19 -13.78
C SER A 202 -3.07 6.24 -12.92
N VAL A 203 -4.16 5.71 -13.47
CA VAL A 203 -4.99 4.69 -12.84
C VAL A 203 -4.78 3.37 -13.56
N ARG A 204 -4.30 2.35 -12.85
CA ARG A 204 -3.96 1.03 -13.39
C ARG A 204 -4.58 -0.06 -12.52
N ASN A 205 -4.98 -1.16 -13.14
CA ASN A 205 -5.43 -2.35 -12.40
C ASN A 205 -4.33 -3.39 -12.40
N VAL A 206 -4.26 -4.22 -11.37
CA VAL A 206 -3.51 -5.48 -11.34
C VAL A 206 -4.51 -6.57 -11.02
N SER A 207 -4.68 -7.54 -11.92
CA SER A 207 -5.63 -8.63 -11.71
C SER A 207 -5.00 -9.73 -10.85
N LEU A 208 -5.76 -10.20 -9.87
CA LEU A 208 -5.41 -11.27 -8.94
C LEU A 208 -6.44 -12.39 -9.06
N GLU A 209 -6.02 -13.65 -8.93
CA GLU A 209 -6.95 -14.79 -8.89
C GLU A 209 -8.01 -14.59 -7.78
N TYR A 210 -9.26 -14.99 -8.05
CA TYR A 210 -10.41 -14.64 -7.22
C TYR A 210 -10.27 -15.11 -5.77
N ARG A 211 -9.87 -16.37 -5.54
CA ARG A 211 -9.68 -16.92 -4.20
C ARG A 211 -8.61 -16.14 -3.44
N MET A 212 -7.49 -15.80 -4.07
CA MET A 212 -6.45 -14.95 -3.47
C MET A 212 -6.95 -13.53 -3.21
N TRP A 213 -7.75 -12.97 -4.12
CA TRP A 213 -8.36 -11.65 -3.96
C TRP A 213 -9.30 -11.60 -2.74
N THR A 214 -10.21 -12.57 -2.62
CA THR A 214 -11.14 -12.68 -1.48
C THR A 214 -10.40 -12.95 -0.18
N LEU A 215 -9.33 -13.76 -0.21
CA LEU A 215 -8.49 -13.99 0.95
C LEU A 215 -7.89 -12.67 1.45
N LEU A 216 -7.27 -11.87 0.58
CA LEU A 216 -6.68 -10.59 0.98
C LEU A 216 -7.71 -9.53 1.40
N ALA A 217 -8.87 -9.50 0.73
CA ALA A 217 -9.93 -8.53 0.98
C ALA A 217 -10.67 -8.80 2.31
N ASP A 218 -11.08 -10.06 2.54
CA ASP A 218 -12.15 -10.37 3.49
C ASP A 218 -11.70 -11.35 4.58
N ALA A 219 -10.99 -12.43 4.21
CA ALA A 219 -10.81 -13.58 5.10
C ALA A 219 -9.49 -13.60 5.87
N GLN A 220 -8.44 -12.95 5.37
CA GLN A 220 -7.11 -13.02 5.99
C GLN A 220 -7.09 -12.31 7.35
N PRO A 221 -6.63 -12.96 8.43
CA PRO A 221 -6.33 -12.31 9.70
C PRO A 221 -5.35 -11.15 9.50
N LYS A 222 -5.63 -9.99 10.11
CA LYS A 222 -4.80 -8.79 9.99
C LYS A 222 -4.22 -8.43 11.34
N VAL A 223 -2.97 -7.96 11.35
CA VAL A 223 -2.26 -7.50 12.56
C VAL A 223 -2.98 -6.29 13.19
N THR A 224 -3.62 -5.46 12.36
CA THR A 224 -4.38 -4.30 12.82
C THR A 224 -5.86 -4.46 12.53
N ARG A 225 -6.71 -4.04 13.48
CA ARG A 225 -8.14 -3.86 13.24
C ARG A 225 -8.39 -2.82 12.14
N SER A 226 -9.60 -2.84 11.59
CA SER A 226 -10.04 -1.81 10.65
C SER A 226 -10.06 -0.45 11.34
N PHE A 227 -9.68 0.62 10.63
CA PHE A 227 -9.55 1.96 11.19
C PHE A 227 -10.43 3.01 10.46
N PRO A 228 -11.77 2.87 10.54
CA PRO A 228 -12.74 3.87 10.06
C PRO A 228 -12.71 5.17 10.87
N HIS A 229 -13.38 6.22 10.36
CA HIS A 229 -13.42 7.58 10.93
C HIS A 229 -13.66 7.64 12.44
N ARG A 230 -14.56 6.81 12.96
CA ARG A 230 -14.85 6.69 14.40
C ARG A 230 -13.65 6.34 15.29
N HIS A 231 -12.56 5.81 14.72
CA HIS A 231 -11.34 5.46 15.45
C HIS A 231 -10.17 6.43 15.23
N TRP A 232 -10.29 7.42 14.33
CA TRP A 232 -9.19 8.35 14.04
C TRP A 232 -8.82 9.28 15.21
N PHE A 233 -9.67 9.36 16.23
CA PHE A 233 -9.45 10.12 17.45
C PHE A 233 -9.13 9.24 18.66
N ALA A 234 -9.02 7.92 18.47
CA ALA A 234 -8.73 7.01 19.58
C ALA A 234 -7.29 7.23 20.09
N GLU A 235 -7.15 7.77 21.30
CA GLU A 235 -5.86 8.02 21.94
C GLU A 235 -5.02 6.75 22.11
N GLY A 236 -5.69 5.60 22.26
CA GLY A 236 -5.07 4.28 22.37
C GLY A 236 -4.66 3.65 21.03
N ALA A 237 -4.92 4.28 19.87
CA ALA A 237 -4.66 3.66 18.57
C ALA A 237 -3.19 3.23 18.39
N GLY A 238 -2.26 3.99 18.98
CA GLY A 238 -0.82 3.70 18.94
C GLY A 238 -0.35 2.64 19.94
N ARG A 239 -1.23 1.96 20.67
CA ARG A 239 -0.88 0.88 21.59
C ARG A 239 -1.14 -0.49 20.94
N PRO A 240 -0.35 -1.52 21.27
CA PRO A 240 -0.63 -2.88 20.85
C PRO A 240 -2.04 -3.30 21.24
N GLU A 241 -2.80 -3.83 20.29
CA GLU A 241 -4.13 -4.39 20.54
C GLU A 241 -4.06 -5.91 20.44
N HIS A 242 -4.51 -6.61 21.49
CA HIS A 242 -4.61 -8.06 21.50
C HIS A 242 -6.00 -8.49 21.01
N HIS A 243 -6.03 -9.41 20.05
CA HIS A 243 -7.26 -10.02 19.53
C HIS A 243 -6.96 -11.44 19.03
N ASP A 244 -7.99 -12.28 18.91
CA ASP A 244 -7.83 -13.72 18.62
C ASP A 244 -7.05 -14.01 17.33
N GLY A 245 -7.19 -13.14 16.32
CA GLY A 245 -6.44 -13.25 15.07
C GLY A 245 -5.01 -12.69 15.08
N LEU A 246 -4.49 -12.18 16.21
CA LEU A 246 -3.22 -11.45 16.25
C LEU A 246 -2.03 -12.37 16.01
N GLY A 247 -1.93 -13.46 16.78
CA GLY A 247 -0.87 -14.45 16.65
C GLY A 247 -0.68 -14.98 15.22
N PRO A 248 -1.74 -15.52 14.57
CA PRO A 248 -1.64 -16.00 13.19
C PRO A 248 -1.33 -14.87 12.19
N ALA A 249 -1.87 -13.66 12.38
CA ALA A 249 -1.58 -12.53 11.50
C ALA A 249 -0.12 -12.07 11.61
N LEU A 250 0.43 -12.06 12.82
CA LEU A 250 1.81 -11.65 13.08
C LEU A 250 2.81 -12.70 12.58
N ALA A 251 2.49 -13.99 12.74
CA ALA A 251 3.27 -15.10 12.18
C ALA A 251 3.33 -15.04 10.65
N MET A 252 2.18 -14.82 9.98
CA MET A 252 2.13 -14.59 8.53
C MET A 252 2.96 -13.36 8.12
N ALA A 253 2.80 -12.23 8.81
CA ALA A 253 3.54 -11.00 8.50
C ALA A 253 5.06 -11.21 8.62
N ARG A 254 5.53 -11.88 9.69
CA ARG A 254 6.95 -12.23 9.87
C ARG A 254 7.45 -13.12 8.73
N ALA A 255 6.70 -14.19 8.42
CA ALA A 255 7.07 -15.12 7.35
C ALA A 255 7.14 -14.44 5.98
N LEU A 256 6.30 -13.43 5.71
CA LEU A 256 6.35 -12.65 4.48
C LEU A 256 7.56 -11.72 4.42
N VAL A 257 7.92 -11.07 5.52
CA VAL A 257 9.18 -10.30 5.58
C VAL A 257 10.38 -11.21 5.30
N GLU A 258 10.43 -12.39 5.94
CA GLU A 258 11.48 -13.38 5.71
C GLU A 258 11.51 -13.87 4.26
N ALA A 259 10.35 -14.18 3.68
CA ALA A 259 10.24 -14.54 2.28
C ALA A 259 10.76 -13.42 1.36
N GLY A 260 10.42 -12.15 1.64
CA GLY A 260 10.91 -10.99 0.91
C GLY A 260 12.43 -10.80 0.99
N ARG A 261 13.07 -11.20 2.10
CA ARG A 261 14.53 -11.20 2.23
C ARG A 261 15.22 -12.26 1.37
N SER A 262 14.50 -13.34 1.05
CA SER A 262 15.07 -14.45 0.30
C SER A 262 15.50 -14.04 -1.11
N ARG A 263 16.62 -14.61 -1.57
CA ARG A 263 17.11 -14.43 -2.94
C ARG A 263 16.08 -14.88 -3.97
N ALA A 264 15.45 -16.04 -3.74
CA ALA A 264 14.48 -16.63 -4.66
C ALA A 264 13.30 -15.68 -4.94
N VAL A 265 12.69 -15.11 -3.90
CA VAL A 265 11.58 -14.16 -4.07
C VAL A 265 12.03 -12.88 -4.76
N ARG A 266 13.21 -12.35 -4.41
CA ARG A 266 13.74 -11.12 -5.04
C ARG A 266 14.03 -11.31 -6.52
N GLU A 267 14.65 -12.42 -6.90
CA GLU A 267 14.90 -12.78 -8.30
C GLU A 267 13.58 -12.98 -9.06
N GLU A 268 12.61 -13.63 -8.43
CA GLU A 268 11.28 -13.85 -9.01
C GLU A 268 10.53 -12.52 -9.22
N LEU A 269 10.58 -11.59 -8.25
CA LEU A 269 10.04 -10.24 -8.40
C LEU A 269 10.65 -9.54 -9.62
N ILE A 270 11.97 -9.54 -9.74
CA ILE A 270 12.69 -8.93 -10.88
C ILE A 270 12.26 -9.59 -12.20
N ARG A 271 12.23 -10.91 -12.25
CA ARG A 271 11.89 -11.69 -13.45
C ARG A 271 10.46 -11.39 -13.90
N LEU A 272 9.51 -11.33 -12.98
CA LEU A 272 8.11 -11.05 -13.28
C LEU A 272 7.88 -9.58 -13.63
N MET A 273 8.57 -8.65 -12.97
CA MET A 273 8.55 -7.23 -13.35
C MET A 273 9.01 -7.03 -14.80
N ALA A 274 10.07 -7.74 -15.22
CA ALA A 274 10.61 -7.64 -16.57
C ALA A 274 9.65 -8.16 -17.66
N ARG A 275 8.66 -8.98 -17.31
CA ARG A 275 7.63 -9.49 -18.23
C ARG A 275 6.45 -8.54 -18.39
N GLU A 276 6.32 -7.51 -17.56
CA GLU A 276 5.19 -6.59 -17.65
C GLU A 276 5.36 -5.59 -18.80
N PRO A 277 4.31 -5.32 -19.59
CA PRO A 277 4.34 -4.29 -20.62
C PRO A 277 4.71 -2.92 -20.03
N GLY A 278 5.66 -2.23 -20.66
CA GLY A 278 6.16 -0.94 -20.18
C GLY A 278 7.26 -1.04 -19.12
N PHE A 279 7.76 -2.24 -18.82
CA PHE A 279 9.04 -2.38 -18.12
C PHE A 279 10.17 -1.92 -19.04
N GLY A 280 11.04 -1.04 -18.54
CA GLY A 280 12.17 -0.52 -19.32
C GLY A 280 12.55 0.93 -19.00
N GLY A 281 11.69 1.66 -18.29
CA GLY A 281 12.04 2.99 -17.79
C GLY A 281 13.17 2.96 -16.76
N ARG A 282 13.84 4.11 -16.61
CA ARG A 282 14.97 4.29 -15.69
C ARG A 282 14.61 3.90 -14.26
N GLU A 283 13.43 4.29 -13.78
CA GLU A 283 13.02 4.05 -12.40
C GLU A 283 12.68 2.56 -12.14
N GLN A 284 12.07 1.86 -13.10
CA GLN A 284 11.83 0.41 -12.99
C GLN A 284 13.14 -0.36 -12.93
N ARG A 285 14.14 0.05 -13.74
CA ARG A 285 15.49 -0.53 -13.70
C ARG A 285 16.18 -0.25 -12.36
N ALA A 286 16.08 0.98 -11.84
CA ALA A 286 16.60 1.32 -10.52
C ALA A 286 15.95 0.50 -9.39
N LEU A 287 14.64 0.25 -9.49
CA LEU A 287 13.93 -0.62 -8.56
C LEU A 287 14.37 -2.09 -8.68
N ALA A 288 14.51 -2.61 -9.90
CA ALA A 288 15.03 -3.96 -10.12
C ALA A 288 16.46 -4.13 -9.59
N LEU A 289 17.31 -3.10 -9.72
CA LEU A 289 18.64 -3.07 -9.11
C LEU A 289 18.56 -3.08 -7.59
N ALA A 290 17.64 -2.32 -6.99
CA ALA A 290 17.44 -2.30 -5.54
C ALA A 290 16.91 -3.63 -4.97
N LEU A 291 16.24 -4.44 -5.79
CA LEU A 291 15.79 -5.79 -5.42
C LEU A 291 16.90 -6.84 -5.54
N ARG A 292 18.01 -6.55 -6.25
CA ARG A 292 19.08 -7.54 -6.39
C ARG A 292 19.63 -7.86 -5.00
N PRO A 293 19.85 -9.15 -4.69
CA PRO A 293 20.57 -9.52 -3.49
C PRO A 293 21.90 -8.77 -3.46
N GLY A 294 22.18 -8.04 -2.36
CA GLY A 294 23.51 -7.49 -2.17
C GLY A 294 24.52 -8.63 -2.19
N LEU A 295 25.67 -8.41 -2.83
CA LEU A 295 26.86 -9.24 -2.63
C LEU A 295 27.35 -9.02 -1.18
N HIS A 296 26.60 -9.51 -0.19
CA HIS A 296 27.15 -9.66 1.13
C HIS A 296 28.09 -10.84 1.06
N LYS A 297 29.39 -10.55 0.98
CA LYS A 297 30.43 -11.53 1.30
C LYS A 297 30.12 -12.06 2.70
N SER A 298 30.06 -13.39 2.76
CA SER A 298 30.00 -14.21 3.98
C SER A 298 31.03 -13.77 5.00
#